data_AF-A0A959CMG5-F1
#
_entry.id   AF-A0A959CMG5-F1
#
_cell.length_a   1.000
_cell.length_b   1.000
_cell.length_c   1.000
_cell.angle_alpha   90.00
_cell.angle_beta   90.00
_cell.angle_gamma   90.00
#
_symmetry.space_group_name_H-M   'P 1'
#
loop_
_entity.id
_entity.type
_entity.pdbx_description
1 polymer ?
#
loop_
_entity_poly.entity_id
_entity_poly.type
_entity_poly.pdbx_seq_one_letter_code
_entity_poly.pdbx_strand_id
1 'polypeptide(L)'
;LILLGGLYLVARNMMNWRIPVAILATVYVLSGLLHLVDSQAYPPPLFMLFSGGLMLGAVFMATDMVASPITPLGVVIYGFIIGLLVVVIRIWGGLPEGVMYAILLANAISPHIDNWIQPRVYGTSKSAKGI
;
A
#
# COMPACT_ATOMS: atom_id res chain seq x y z
N LEU A 1 4.38 10.67 -17.68
CA LEU A 1 5.05 11.55 -16.70
C LEU A 1 5.22 10.89 -15.33
N ILE A 2 4.15 10.42 -14.68
CA ILE A 2 4.22 9.77 -13.35
C ILE A 2 5.07 8.49 -13.33
N LEU A 3 4.91 7.59 -14.31
CA LEU A 3 5.74 6.37 -14.40
C LEU A 3 7.22 6.68 -14.65
N LEU A 4 7.52 7.71 -15.45
CA LEU A 4 8.89 8.16 -15.70
C LEU A 4 9.52 8.77 -14.44
N GLY A 5 8.76 9.56 -13.68
CA GLY A 5 9.20 10.11 -12.39
C GLY A 5 9.40 9.04 -11.31
N GLY A 6 8.48 8.06 -11.25
CA GLY A 6 8.62 6.89 -10.39
C GLY A 6 9.85 6.05 -10.74
N LEU A 7 10.07 5.78 -12.02
CA LEU A 7 11.25 5.03 -12.50
C LEU A 7 12.56 5.77 -12.19
N TYR A 8 12.58 7.09 -12.33
CA TYR A 8 13.71 7.94 -11.95
C TYR A 8 14.02 7.88 -10.44
N LEU A 9 12.99 7.88 -9.59
CA LEU A 9 13.14 7.76 -8.14
C LEU A 9 13.58 6.34 -7.70
N VAL A 10 13.10 5.29 -8.36
CA VAL A 10 13.61 3.93 -8.16
C VAL A 10 15.08 3.85 -8.56
N ALA A 11 15.47 4.43 -9.69
CA ALA A 11 16.87 4.43 -10.14
C ALA A 11 17.82 5.17 -9.19
N ARG A 12 17.32 6.17 -8.46
CA ARG A 12 18.08 6.90 -7.43
C ARG A 12 18.11 6.19 -6.07
N ASN A 13 17.47 5.02 -5.94
CA ASN A 13 17.39 4.25 -4.69
C ASN A 13 16.79 5.03 -3.51
N MET A 14 16.09 6.14 -3.78
CA MET A 14 15.44 6.96 -2.76
C MET A 14 14.05 6.42 -2.39
N MET A 15 13.54 5.43 -3.13
CA MET A 15 12.18 4.90 -2.99
C MET A 15 12.16 3.37 -2.86
N ASN A 16 11.50 2.87 -1.83
CA ASN A 16 11.22 1.45 -1.66
C ASN A 16 10.18 0.99 -2.70
N TRP A 17 10.64 0.40 -3.80
CA TRP A 17 9.81 -0.13 -4.90
C TRP A 17 8.74 -1.14 -4.46
N ARG A 18 8.90 -1.74 -3.28
CA ARG A 18 7.93 -2.67 -2.70
C ARG A 18 6.59 -2.02 -2.35
N ILE A 19 6.57 -0.75 -1.91
CA ILE A 19 5.34 -0.06 -1.51
C ILE A 19 4.44 0.20 -2.73
N PRO A 20 4.93 0.86 -3.81
CA PRO A 20 4.09 1.12 -4.99
C PRO A 20 3.63 -0.17 -5.65
N VAL A 21 4.51 -1.18 -5.74
CA VAL A 21 4.18 -2.48 -6.34
C VAL A 21 3.10 -3.19 -5.52
N ALA A 22 3.19 -3.19 -4.19
CA ALA A 22 2.17 -3.78 -3.33
C ALA A 22 0.80 -3.10 -3.49
N ILE A 23 0.76 -1.77 -3.54
CA ILE A 23 -0.49 -1.01 -3.74
C ILE A 23 -1.12 -1.33 -5.09
N LEU A 24 -0.34 -1.25 -6.17
CA LEU A 24 -0.81 -1.50 -7.53
C LEU A 24 -1.28 -2.96 -7.69
N ALA A 25 -0.52 -3.92 -7.17
CA ALA A 25 -0.90 -5.33 -7.21
C ALA A 25 -2.20 -5.59 -6.44
N THR A 26 -2.35 -5.01 -5.25
CA THR A 26 -3.53 -5.20 -4.41
C THR A 26 -4.78 -4.60 -5.08
N VAL A 27 -4.69 -3.37 -5.60
CA VAL A 27 -5.80 -2.75 -6.33
C VAL A 27 -6.15 -3.53 -7.59
N TYR A 28 -5.15 -3.98 -8.35
CA TYR A 28 -5.39 -4.77 -9.56
C TYR A 28 -6.13 -6.08 -9.26
N VAL A 29 -5.70 -6.81 -8.22
CA VAL A 29 -6.33 -8.07 -7.82
C VAL A 29 -7.73 -7.84 -7.29
N LEU A 30 -7.93 -6.89 -6.36
CA LEU A 30 -9.23 -6.63 -5.77
C LEU A 30 -10.25 -6.07 -6.77
N SER A 31 -9.82 -5.12 -7.61
CA SER A 31 -10.68 -4.58 -8.67
C SER A 31 -10.96 -5.63 -9.74
N GLY A 32 -9.98 -6.47 -10.09
CA GLY A 32 -10.17 -7.57 -11.03
C GLY A 32 -11.16 -8.61 -10.52
N LEU A 33 -11.08 -8.98 -9.24
CA LEU A 33 -12.03 -9.90 -8.60
C LEU A 33 -13.44 -9.31 -8.58
N LEU A 34 -13.60 -8.04 -8.25
CA LEU A 34 -14.90 -7.39 -8.23
C LEU A 34 -15.50 -7.27 -9.63
N HIS A 35 -14.68 -6.96 -10.64
CA HIS A 35 -15.10 -6.92 -12.04
C HIS A 35 -15.54 -8.30 -12.57
N LEU A 36 -14.95 -9.39 -12.07
CA LEU A 36 -15.39 -10.76 -12.40
C LEU A 36 -16.73 -11.13 -11.75
N VAL A 37 -17.07 -10.53 -10.60
CA VAL A 37 -18.35 -10.76 -9.92
C VAL A 37 -19.47 -9.96 -10.60
N ASP A 38 -19.23 -8.69 -10.95
CA ASP A 38 -20.20 -7.85 -11.64
C ASP A 38 -19.53 -6.85 -12.59
N SER A 39 -19.51 -7.20 -13.87
CA SER A 39 -18.88 -6.39 -14.91
C SER A 39 -19.65 -5.11 -15.26
N GLN A 40 -20.91 -4.96 -14.82
CA GLN A 40 -21.72 -3.76 -15.09
C GLN A 40 -21.64 -2.75 -13.93
N ALA A 41 -21.50 -3.24 -12.69
CA ALA A 41 -21.36 -2.38 -11.52
C ALA A 41 -19.93 -1.86 -11.30
N TYR A 42 -18.90 -2.62 -11.70
CA TYR A 42 -17.50 -2.29 -11.39
C TYR A 42 -16.66 -1.97 -12.63
N PRO A 43 -15.97 -0.81 -12.66
CA PRO A 43 -15.11 -0.45 -13.77
C PRO A 43 -13.90 -1.40 -13.90
N PRO A 44 -13.33 -1.53 -15.12
CA PRO A 44 -12.22 -2.44 -15.34
C PRO A 44 -10.99 -2.05 -14.51
N PRO A 45 -10.18 -3.03 -14.07
CA PRO A 45 -9.06 -2.80 -13.14
C PRO A 45 -8.01 -1.84 -13.68
N LEU A 46 -7.80 -1.82 -15.00
CA LEU A 46 -6.91 -0.85 -15.64
C LEU A 46 -7.45 0.58 -15.52
N PHE A 47 -8.75 0.80 -15.70
CA PHE A 47 -9.35 2.12 -15.51
C PHE A 47 -9.21 2.58 -14.05
N MET A 48 -9.36 1.66 -13.10
CA MET A 48 -9.16 1.96 -11.68
C MET A 48 -7.71 2.34 -11.36
N LEU A 49 -6.72 1.69 -11.99
CA LEU A 49 -5.31 2.03 -11.83
C LEU A 49 -4.94 3.39 -12.42
N PHE A 50 -5.45 3.71 -13.62
CA PHE A 50 -5.12 4.94 -14.35
C PHE A 50 -6.00 6.15 -14.00
N SER A 51 -7.12 5.94 -13.31
CA SER A 51 -8.06 7.00 -12.92
C SER A 51 -7.79 7.53 -11.50
N GLY A 52 -8.29 8.73 -11.20
CA GLY A 52 -8.37 9.36 -9.87
C GLY A 52 -7.06 9.47 -9.07
N GLY A 53 -5.94 9.70 -9.75
CA GLY A 53 -4.67 10.01 -9.09
C GLY A 53 -4.01 8.84 -8.34
N LEU A 54 -4.47 7.60 -8.52
CA LEU A 54 -3.95 6.42 -7.81
C LEU A 54 -2.46 6.20 -8.05
N MET A 55 -2.01 6.30 -9.30
CA MET A 55 -0.58 6.21 -9.63
C MET A 55 0.24 7.33 -8.99
N LEU A 56 -0.32 8.54 -8.87
CA LEU A 56 0.37 9.66 -8.24
C LEU A 56 0.47 9.44 -6.72
N GLY A 57 -0.63 9.03 -6.09
CA GLY A 57 -0.66 8.68 -4.67
C GLY A 57 0.26 7.50 -4.33
N ALA A 58 0.24 6.43 -5.14
CA ALA A 58 1.04 5.23 -4.92
C ALA A 58 2.55 5.46 -5.10
N VAL A 59 2.95 6.33 -6.02
CA VAL A 59 4.37 6.57 -6.36
C VAL A 59 4.99 7.73 -5.58
N PHE A 60 4.22 8.76 -5.22
CA PHE A 60 4.77 9.98 -4.60
C PHE A 60 4.30 10.23 -3.17
N MET A 61 3.10 9.79 -2.78
CA MET A 61 2.58 10.02 -1.41
C MET A 61 2.79 8.81 -0.50
N ALA A 62 2.51 7.60 -0.99
CA ALA A 62 2.61 6.39 -0.19
C ALA A 62 4.06 6.01 0.15
N THR A 63 5.03 6.55 -0.59
CA THR A 63 6.47 6.30 -0.42
C THR A 63 7.15 7.31 0.50
N ASP A 64 6.38 8.10 1.25
CA ASP A 64 6.93 8.99 2.27
C ASP A 64 7.70 8.17 3.32
N MET A 65 8.99 8.50 3.47
CA MET A 65 9.93 7.81 4.34
C MET A 65 9.63 8.00 5.82
N VAL A 66 8.85 9.02 6.20
CA VAL A 66 8.54 9.31 7.60
C VAL A 66 7.40 8.45 8.13
N ALA A 67 6.42 8.13 7.26
CA ALA A 67 5.21 7.42 7.66
C ALA A 67 5.21 5.94 7.29
N SER A 68 6.06 5.49 6.37
CA SER A 68 6.15 4.06 6.00
C SER A 68 6.83 3.22 7.10
N PRO A 69 6.36 1.98 7.35
CA PRO A 69 7.04 1.08 8.28
C PRO A 69 8.43 0.68 7.76
N ILE A 70 9.36 0.42 8.68
CA ILE A 70 10.78 0.14 8.37
C ILE A 70 10.99 -1.36 8.03
N THR A 71 10.10 -2.23 8.52
CA THR A 71 10.20 -3.67 8.34
C THR A 71 9.73 -4.13 6.95
N PRO A 72 10.41 -5.13 6.32
CA PRO A 72 10.06 -5.58 4.98
C PRO A 72 8.67 -6.24 4.89
N LEU A 73 8.23 -6.90 5.97
CA LEU A 73 6.86 -7.45 6.07
C LEU A 73 5.83 -6.33 6.31
N GLY A 74 6.16 -5.34 7.15
CA GLY A 74 5.31 -4.19 7.40
C GLY A 74 5.03 -3.39 6.13
N VAL A 75 6.03 -3.22 5.27
CA VAL A 75 5.88 -2.55 3.96
C VAL A 75 4.84 -3.22 3.05
N VAL A 76 4.80 -4.56 3.02
CA VAL A 76 3.84 -5.29 2.19
C VAL A 76 2.43 -5.18 2.76
N ILE A 77 2.28 -5.36 4.08
CA ILE A 77 0.99 -5.24 4.77
C ILE A 77 0.44 -3.81 4.63
N TYR A 78 1.32 -2.82 4.77
CA TYR A 78 1.00 -1.41 4.60
C TYR A 78 0.47 -1.11 3.18
N GLY A 79 1.18 -1.56 2.14
CA GLY A 79 0.73 -1.41 0.75
C GLY A 79 -0.59 -2.13 0.46
N PHE A 80 -0.81 -3.30 1.08
CA PHE A 80 -2.07 -4.02 0.99
C PHE A 80 -3.24 -3.26 1.63
N ILE A 81 -3.04 -2.70 2.83
CA ILE A 81 -4.06 -1.90 3.54
C ILE A 81 -4.45 -0.67 2.71
N ILE A 82 -3.47 0.05 2.15
CA ILE A 82 -3.76 1.18 1.26
C ILE A 82 -4.58 0.71 0.06
N GLY A 83 -4.14 -0.35 -0.64
CA GLY A 83 -4.83 -0.84 -1.83
C GLY A 83 -6.27 -1.27 -1.54
N LEU A 84 -6.49 -1.95 -0.41
CA LEU A 84 -7.83 -2.32 0.06
C LEU A 84 -8.70 -1.09 0.34
N LEU A 85 -8.20 -0.14 1.13
CA LEU A 85 -8.93 1.08 1.45
C LEU A 85 -9.27 1.91 0.21
N VAL A 86 -8.36 1.98 -0.76
CA VAL A 86 -8.61 2.67 -2.04
C VAL A 86 -9.77 2.04 -2.80
N VAL A 87 -9.81 0.71 -2.91
CA VAL A 87 -10.89 0.00 -3.59
C VAL A 87 -12.21 0.20 -2.85
N VAL A 88 -12.19 0.11 -1.52
CA VAL A 88 -13.37 0.32 -0.66
C VAL A 88 -13.93 1.73 -0.85
N ILE A 89 -13.10 2.76 -0.70
CA ILE A 89 -13.52 4.15 -0.76
C ILE A 89 -13.99 4.51 -2.17
N ARG A 90 -13.38 3.96 -3.22
CA ARG A 90 -13.80 4.28 -4.59
C ARG A 90 -15.12 3.64 -4.97
N ILE A 91 -15.33 2.39 -4.59
CA ILE A 91 -16.53 1.65 -4.98
C ILE A 91 -17.73 2.14 -4.19
N TRP A 92 -17.61 2.24 -2.86
CA TRP A 92 -18.72 2.61 -2.01
C TRP A 92 -18.82 4.12 -1.75
N GLY A 93 -17.70 4.85 -1.83
CA GLY A 93 -17.67 6.30 -1.61
C GLY A 93 -17.81 7.14 -2.88
N GLY A 94 -17.70 6.56 -4.08
CA GLY A 94 -17.89 7.26 -5.35
C GLY A 94 -16.90 8.41 -5.62
N LEU A 95 -15.84 8.53 -4.80
CA LEU A 95 -14.87 9.62 -4.83
C LEU A 95 -13.55 9.12 -5.46
N PRO A 96 -13.23 9.53 -6.69
CA PRO A 96 -11.97 9.15 -7.35
C PRO A 96 -10.74 9.61 -6.56
N GLU A 97 -10.87 10.70 -5.80
CA GLU A 97 -9.87 11.30 -4.90
C GLU A 97 -9.64 10.52 -3.59
N GLY A 98 -10.38 9.43 -3.38
CA GLY A 98 -10.31 8.57 -2.18
C GLY A 98 -8.92 8.03 -1.81
N VAL A 99 -7.97 8.13 -2.74
CA VAL A 99 -6.59 7.67 -2.58
C VAL A 99 -5.86 8.42 -1.46
N MET A 100 -6.06 9.74 -1.34
CA MET A 100 -5.39 10.53 -0.29
C MET A 100 -5.88 10.15 1.10
N TYR A 101 -7.18 9.95 1.27
CA TYR A 101 -7.77 9.52 2.54
C TYR A 101 -7.30 8.11 2.93
N ALA A 102 -7.20 7.19 1.97
CA ALA A 102 -6.66 5.85 2.20
C ALA A 102 -5.21 5.90 2.69
N ILE A 103 -4.37 6.75 2.09
CA ILE A 103 -2.97 6.93 2.48
C ILE A 103 -2.87 7.55 3.88
N LEU A 104 -3.67 8.57 4.19
CA LEU A 104 -3.68 9.19 5.52
C LEU A 104 -4.10 8.20 6.62
N LEU A 105 -5.12 7.38 6.36
CA LEU A 105 -5.55 6.33 7.28
C LEU A 105 -4.46 5.27 7.45
N ALA A 106 -3.84 4.82 6.35
CA ALA A 106 -2.76 3.86 6.43
C ALA A 106 -1.56 4.41 7.21
N ASN A 107 -1.18 5.67 6.98
CA ASN A 107 -0.11 6.36 7.73
C ASN A 107 -0.39 6.36 9.24
N ALA A 108 -1.63 6.58 9.65
CA ALA A 108 -2.03 6.52 11.07
C ALA A 108 -1.92 5.09 11.66
N ILE A 109 -2.11 4.06 10.83
CA ILE A 109 -2.04 2.65 11.22
C ILE A 109 -0.58 2.12 11.16
N SER A 110 0.29 2.74 10.38
CA SER A 110 1.71 2.38 10.22
C SER A 110 2.47 2.15 11.54
N PRO A 111 2.43 3.04 12.56
CA PRO A 111 3.11 2.80 13.83
C PRO A 111 2.53 1.59 14.59
N HIS A 112 1.24 1.28 14.42
CA HIS A 112 0.66 0.06 14.99
C HIS A 112 1.17 -1.20 14.28
N ILE A 113 1.32 -1.16 12.95
CA ILE A 113 1.90 -2.24 12.16
C ILE A 113 3.34 -2.49 12.61
N ASP A 114 4.12 -1.43 12.80
CA ASP A 114 5.52 -1.56 13.21
C ASP A 114 5.67 -2.05 14.66
N ASN A 115 4.77 -1.66 15.57
CA ASN A 115 4.71 -2.20 16.93
C ASN A 115 4.37 -3.69 16.96
N TRP A 116 3.55 -4.19 16.03
CA TRP A 116 3.21 -5.61 15.93
C TRP A 116 4.28 -6.45 15.22
N ILE A 117 5.01 -5.86 14.28
CA ILE A 117 6.05 -6.53 13.47
C ILE A 117 7.44 -6.29 14.06
N GLN A 118 7.54 -5.52 15.15
CA GLN A 118 8.79 -5.14 15.78
C GLN A 118 9.70 -6.37 15.97
N PRO A 119 10.91 -6.36 15.39
CA PRO A 119 11.82 -7.49 15.53
C PRO A 119 12.10 -7.67 17.02
N ARG A 120 11.96 -8.91 17.51
CA ARG A 120 12.32 -9.25 18.89
C ARG A 120 13.69 -8.66 19.21
N VAL A 121 13.75 -7.92 20.31
CA VAL A 121 14.96 -7.23 20.81
C VAL A 121 16.15 -8.18 20.70
N TYR A 122 17.14 -7.80 19.88
CA TYR A 122 18.40 -8.53 19.80
C TYR A 122 19.07 -8.45 21.18
N GLY A 123 19.05 -9.55 21.93
CA GLY A 123 19.58 -9.60 23.29
C GLY A 123 18.85 -10.52 24.28
N THR A 124 17.67 -11.08 23.95
CA THR A 124 17.09 -12.14 24.79
C THR A 124 17.80 -13.47 24.53
N SER A 125 18.88 -13.72 25.28
CA SER A 125 19.46 -15.04 25.47
C SER A 125 18.34 -16.04 25.74
N LYS A 126 18.35 -17.18 25.03
CA LYS A 126 17.51 -18.33 25.35
C LYS A 126 17.83 -18.72 26.79
N SER A 127 16.98 -18.31 27.74
CA SER A 127 16.93 -19.00 29.02
C SER A 127 16.36 -20.38 28.74
N ALA A 128 17.27 -21.33 28.54
CA ALA A 128 17.00 -22.74 28.62
C ALA A 128 16.40 -23.01 30.00
N LYS A 129 15.07 -22.99 30.09
CA LYS A 129 14.37 -23.46 31.28
C LYS A 129 14.19 -24.95 31.11
N GLY A 130 15.14 -25.69 31.68
CA GLY A 130 15.02 -27.12 31.89
C GLY A 130 13.79 -27.43 32.72
N ILE A 131 13.15 -28.54 32.34
CA ILE A 131 12.41 -29.46 33.21
C ILE A 131 12.82 -30.84 32.73
#